data_AF-A0A0N0LWA4-F1
#
_entry.id   AF-A0A0N0LWA4-F1
#
_cell.length_a   1.000
_cell.length_b   1.000
_cell.length_c   1.000
_cell.angle_alpha   90.00
_cell.angle_beta   90.00
_cell.angle_gamma   90.00
#
_symmetry.space_group_name_H-M   'P 1'
#
loop_
_entity.id
_entity.type
_entity.pdbx_description
1 polymer ?
#
loop_
_entity_poly.entity_id
_entity_poly.type
_entity_poly.pdbx_seq_one_letter_code
_entity_poly.pdbx_strand_id
1 'polypeptide(L)'
;MALGTCLTDLHAKGVITDARYEQLRPVYDELVLQFEGRYGRDAAESMATEKALEWAEADAMDRKRQVLLQAKQQAEWLADVRRQSGDGPISRRVAEDKIVDMDNHRRAIRQQALQMMNGLLAKHRRDLTGRVRKPEELADTLSEVFGKETGNLNAREIADAWRQTTEWLRSRFNAAGGRIGKLDSWNLPQNHDMRAIRDAGFGAWRDFLLRGGPDGRGLLDRANMIDRDTALPFTDAKLEILLRDMWQAIATDGWSRNNPGAINVGATANRRADPRFLHFDSAESWTSYSQQFGGGGSPFDAMLSHIEGMSMDIAAMERMGPNPSATLRWQQGWLMKSTEETLITGKAGKRATDNARAGVETLQNLYDEYTGANNRPVRRRLALGFSIFRAHQVAAKLGGAALSIGGDFGTMFHTSRFNGIPATKVMSRYASMLNPANSSDRGQAARHVLMADQWSEGHAAMWRTTGEEIAHENMRRLSSGILRLSGLSAHTDIARQAFGMEMVAHLTHMRERSFGNLDENSGRCCSATA
;
A
#
# COMPACT_ATOMS: atom_id res chain seq x y z
N MET A 1 -7.58 9.01 43.76
CA MET A 1 -7.03 10.33 43.36
C MET A 1 -7.23 10.46 41.86
N ALA A 2 -7.92 11.49 41.39
CA ALA A 2 -8.22 11.68 39.99
C ALA A 2 -6.94 11.97 39.17
N LEU A 3 -6.78 11.31 38.02
CA LEU A 3 -5.59 11.42 37.19
C LEU A 3 -5.34 12.86 36.73
N GLY A 4 -6.37 13.69 36.51
CA GLY A 4 -6.20 15.08 36.09
C GLY A 4 -5.38 15.93 37.06
N THR A 5 -5.61 15.77 38.37
CA THR A 5 -4.83 16.48 39.41
C THR A 5 -3.41 15.92 39.47
N CYS A 6 -3.27 14.60 39.39
CA CYS A 6 -1.98 13.91 39.36
C CYS A 6 -1.12 14.35 38.15
N LEU A 7 -1.69 14.43 36.95
CA LEU A 7 -0.99 14.86 35.74
C LEU A 7 -0.47 16.29 35.86
N THR A 8 -1.30 17.19 36.41
CA THR A 8 -0.92 18.60 36.63
C THR A 8 0.24 18.70 37.62
N ASP A 9 0.17 17.94 38.73
CA ASP A 9 1.24 17.89 39.74
C ASP A 9 2.54 17.27 39.19
N LEU A 10 2.44 16.17 38.44
CA LEU A 10 3.60 15.50 37.83
C LEU A 10 4.28 16.39 36.78
N HIS A 11 3.48 17.15 36.03
CA HIS A 11 3.97 18.14 35.07
C HIS A 11 4.68 19.30 35.79
N ALA A 12 4.05 19.87 36.82
CA ALA A 12 4.65 20.94 37.63
C ALA A 12 5.96 20.51 38.33
N LYS A 13 6.08 19.23 38.70
CA LYS A 13 7.30 18.65 39.29
C LYS A 13 8.35 18.23 38.24
N GLY A 14 8.07 18.38 36.95
CA GLY A 14 8.96 17.99 35.86
C GLY A 14 9.16 16.48 35.69
N VAL A 15 8.28 15.65 36.27
CA VAL A 15 8.34 14.19 36.17
C VAL A 15 7.87 13.72 34.79
N ILE A 16 6.88 14.41 34.20
CA ILE A 16 6.43 14.20 32.83
C ILE A 16 6.76 15.41 31.97
N THR A 17 7.10 15.16 30.70
CA THR A 17 7.40 16.23 29.74
C THR A 17 6.14 16.97 29.31
N ASP A 18 6.29 18.21 28.84
CA ASP A 18 5.18 18.98 28.24
C ASP A 18 4.45 18.17 27.17
N ALA A 19 5.19 17.53 26.27
CA ALA A 19 4.62 16.69 25.23
C ALA A 19 3.78 15.52 25.78
N ARG A 20 4.16 14.95 26.93
CA ARG A 20 3.41 13.86 27.55
C ARG A 20 2.17 14.37 28.29
N TYR A 21 2.25 15.55 28.90
CA TYR A 21 1.10 16.22 29.50
C TYR A 21 0.06 16.60 28.45
N GLU A 22 0.47 17.29 27.38
CA GLU A 22 -0.39 17.68 26.24
C GLU A 22 -0.99 16.47 25.50
N GLN A 23 -0.37 15.30 25.61
CA GLN A 23 -0.91 14.06 25.04
C GLN A 23 -1.94 13.39 25.96
N LEU A 24 -1.66 13.28 27.26
CA LEU A 24 -2.50 12.54 28.21
C LEU A 24 -3.67 13.35 28.74
N ARG A 25 -3.50 14.67 28.90
CA ARG A 25 -4.50 15.53 29.50
C ARG A 25 -5.79 15.61 28.66
N PRO A 26 -5.73 15.84 27.34
CA PRO A 26 -6.94 15.83 26.52
C PRO A 26 -7.66 14.49 26.56
N VAL A 27 -6.93 13.37 26.48
CA VAL A 27 -7.50 12.02 26.55
C VAL A 27 -8.23 11.78 27.87
N TYR A 28 -7.63 12.20 28.99
CA TYR A 28 -8.29 12.10 30.29
C TYR A 28 -9.52 12.99 30.40
N ASP A 29 -9.43 14.27 30.00
CA ASP A 29 -10.54 15.21 30.07
C ASP A 29 -11.71 14.74 29.19
N GLU A 30 -11.41 14.18 28.02
CA GLU A 30 -12.40 13.56 27.13
C GLU A 30 -13.10 12.38 27.82
N LEU A 31 -12.34 11.45 28.43
CA LEU A 31 -12.89 10.32 29.19
C LEU A 31 -13.74 10.76 30.38
N VAL A 32 -13.36 11.85 31.07
CA VAL A 32 -14.17 12.41 32.17
C VAL A 32 -15.50 12.93 31.64
N LEU A 33 -15.47 13.77 30.59
CA LEU A 33 -16.70 14.29 29.96
C LEU A 33 -17.61 13.16 29.47
N GLN A 34 -17.02 12.09 28.95
CA GLN A 34 -17.73 10.90 28.47
C GLN A 34 -18.42 10.13 29.59
N PHE A 35 -17.72 9.88 30.70
CA PHE A 35 -18.31 9.13 31.80
C PHE A 35 -19.23 9.99 32.66
N GLU A 36 -19.00 11.30 32.77
CA GLU A 36 -19.81 12.22 33.60
C GLU A 36 -21.25 12.30 33.12
N GLY A 37 -21.47 12.20 31.80
CA GLY A 37 -22.81 12.17 31.21
C GLY A 37 -23.67 10.96 31.61
N ARG A 38 -23.06 9.90 32.19
CA ARG A 38 -23.74 8.64 32.53
C ARG A 38 -23.58 8.21 33.99
N TYR A 39 -22.47 8.59 34.60
CA TYR A 39 -22.09 8.24 35.96
C TYR A 39 -21.66 9.55 36.62
N GLY A 40 -22.21 9.89 37.78
CA GLY A 40 -21.88 11.16 38.45
C GLY A 40 -20.36 11.40 38.53
N ARG A 41 -19.98 12.68 38.56
CA ARG A 41 -18.59 13.15 38.37
C ARG A 41 -17.50 12.33 39.06
N ASP A 42 -17.69 11.94 40.32
CA ASP A 42 -16.68 11.16 41.06
C ASP A 42 -16.43 9.76 40.45
N ALA A 43 -17.50 9.08 40.02
CA ALA A 43 -17.39 7.79 39.33
C ALA A 43 -16.75 7.96 37.95
N ALA A 44 -17.10 9.03 37.24
CA ALA A 44 -16.52 9.37 35.95
C ALA A 44 -15.02 9.61 36.03
N GLU A 45 -14.56 10.41 37.00
CA GLU A 45 -13.14 10.68 37.21
C GLU A 45 -12.34 9.41 37.55
N SER A 46 -12.93 8.46 38.30
CA SER A 46 -12.31 7.18 38.62
C SER A 46 -12.18 6.28 37.37
N MET A 47 -13.25 6.11 36.60
CA MET A 47 -13.22 5.28 35.38
C MET A 47 -12.33 5.90 34.30
N ALA A 48 -12.36 7.22 34.14
CA ALA A 48 -11.46 7.95 33.25
C ALA A 48 -10.00 7.74 33.64
N THR A 49 -9.70 7.72 34.95
CA THR A 49 -8.34 7.46 35.44
C THR A 49 -7.87 6.06 35.04
N GLU A 50 -8.67 5.04 35.27
CA GLU A 50 -8.33 3.65 34.90
C GLU A 50 -8.10 3.51 33.39
N LYS A 51 -9.04 4.01 32.57
CA LYS A 51 -8.94 3.91 31.10
C LYS A 51 -7.79 4.73 30.53
N ALA A 52 -7.52 5.91 31.06
CA ALA A 52 -6.40 6.72 30.64
C ALA A 52 -5.06 6.06 31.00
N LEU A 53 -4.97 5.36 32.15
CA LEU A 53 -3.76 4.61 32.53
C LEU A 53 -3.54 3.38 31.64
N GLU A 54 -4.58 2.59 31.36
CA GLU A 54 -4.51 1.46 30.41
C GLU A 54 -4.03 1.93 29.03
N TRP A 55 -4.62 3.02 28.54
CA TRP A 55 -4.20 3.63 27.27
C TRP A 55 -2.75 4.12 27.33
N ALA A 56 -2.35 4.77 28.43
CA ALA A 56 -1.00 5.30 28.61
C ALA A 56 0.06 4.20 28.60
N GLU A 57 -0.23 3.05 29.23
CA GLU A 57 0.61 1.86 29.25
C GLU A 57 0.73 1.24 27.86
N ALA A 58 -0.39 1.03 27.17
CA ALA A 58 -0.40 0.51 25.80
C ALA A 58 0.38 1.40 24.84
N ASP A 59 0.18 2.73 24.90
CA ASP A 59 0.92 3.72 24.10
C ASP A 59 2.43 3.70 24.42
N ALA A 60 2.80 3.56 25.70
CA ALA A 60 4.21 3.47 26.11
C ALA A 60 4.89 2.19 25.57
N MET A 61 4.20 1.04 25.65
CA MET A 61 4.68 -0.23 25.09
C MET A 61 4.84 -0.15 23.57
N ASP A 62 3.87 0.44 22.88
CA ASP A 62 3.93 0.63 21.43
C ASP A 62 5.08 1.54 21.00
N ARG A 63 5.28 2.66 21.70
CA ARG A 63 6.42 3.55 21.46
C ARG A 63 7.74 2.84 21.68
N LYS A 64 7.88 2.06 22.76
CA LYS A 64 9.07 1.26 23.02
C LYS A 64 9.34 0.27 21.88
N ARG A 65 8.32 -0.45 21.42
CA ARG A 65 8.41 -1.36 20.27
C ARG A 65 8.86 -0.63 19.00
N GLN A 66 8.27 0.53 18.70
CA GLN A 66 8.64 1.33 17.54
C GLN A 66 10.11 1.82 17.61
N VAL A 67 10.57 2.26 18.78
CA VAL A 67 11.98 2.67 18.99
C VAL A 67 12.93 1.50 18.75
N LEU A 68 12.61 0.30 19.24
CA LEU A 68 13.43 -0.89 19.02
C LEU A 68 13.48 -1.31 17.55
N LEU A 69 12.34 -1.28 16.85
CA LEU A 69 12.28 -1.56 15.41
C LEU A 69 13.09 -0.53 14.61
N GLN A 70 13.00 0.74 14.98
CA GLN A 70 13.79 1.81 14.36
C GLN A 70 15.29 1.60 14.58
N ALA A 71 15.70 1.30 15.81
CA ALA A 71 17.10 1.05 16.16
C ALA A 71 17.65 -0.18 15.41
N LYS A 72 16.87 -1.25 15.30
CA LYS A 72 17.22 -2.44 14.52
C LYS A 72 17.50 -2.08 13.06
N GLN A 73 16.61 -1.35 12.40
CA GLN A 73 16.77 -0.99 10.99
C GLN A 73 17.94 -0.04 10.75
N GLN A 74 18.21 0.87 11.68
CA GLN A 74 19.39 1.74 11.62
C GLN A 74 20.69 0.95 11.80
N ALA A 75 20.72 -0.02 12.74
CA ALA A 75 21.89 -0.88 12.95
C ALA A 75 22.19 -1.77 11.74
N GLU A 76 21.17 -2.37 11.13
CA GLU A 76 21.30 -3.15 9.89
C GLU A 76 21.89 -2.30 8.74
N TRP A 77 21.36 -1.09 8.55
CA TRP A 77 21.86 -0.20 7.50
C TRP A 77 23.32 0.23 7.73
N LEU A 78 23.70 0.56 8.98
CA LEU A 78 25.10 0.91 9.29
C LEU A 78 26.05 -0.27 9.06
N ALA A 79 25.61 -1.49 9.36
CA ALA A 79 26.38 -2.70 9.07
C ALA A 79 26.59 -2.90 7.56
N ASP A 80 25.55 -2.65 6.75
CA ASP A 80 25.64 -2.73 5.29
C ASP A 80 26.56 -1.64 4.71
N VAL A 81 26.45 -0.41 5.22
CA VAL A 81 27.35 0.70 4.88
C VAL A 81 28.80 0.33 5.16
N ARG A 82 29.10 -0.17 6.37
CA ARG A 82 30.46 -0.57 6.76
C ARG A 82 30.99 -1.69 5.87
N ARG A 83 30.15 -2.67 5.51
CA ARG A 83 30.52 -3.78 4.63
C ARG A 83 30.88 -3.32 3.21
N GLN A 84 30.14 -2.35 2.68
CA GLN A 84 30.26 -1.94 1.28
C GLN A 84 31.21 -0.74 1.06
N SER A 85 31.28 0.19 2.01
CA SER A 85 32.06 1.45 1.87
C SER A 85 33.30 1.50 2.77
N GLY A 86 33.45 0.56 3.71
CA GLY A 86 34.54 0.59 4.70
C GLY A 86 34.50 1.87 5.53
N ASP A 87 35.66 2.49 5.74
CA ASP A 87 35.80 3.78 6.45
C ASP A 87 35.74 4.99 5.49
N GLY A 88 35.50 4.77 4.19
CA GLY A 88 35.42 5.83 3.19
C GLY A 88 34.03 6.48 3.10
N PRO A 89 33.89 7.51 2.24
CA PRO A 89 32.59 8.13 1.97
C PRO A 89 31.56 7.09 1.51
N ILE A 90 30.33 7.21 2.02
CA ILE A 90 29.26 6.28 1.69
C ILE A 90 28.96 6.40 0.19
N SER A 91 29.05 5.27 -0.52
CA SER A 91 28.73 5.29 -1.94
C SER A 91 27.23 5.47 -2.16
N ARG A 92 26.87 6.21 -3.21
CA ARG A 92 25.48 6.39 -3.65
C ARG A 92 24.75 5.05 -3.81
N ARG A 93 25.44 4.02 -4.31
CA ARG A 93 24.89 2.70 -4.59
C ARG A 93 24.30 2.02 -3.35
N VAL A 94 25.01 2.06 -2.22
CA VAL A 94 24.54 1.47 -0.95
C VAL A 94 23.18 2.02 -0.55
N ALA A 95 23.00 3.32 -0.76
CA ALA A 95 21.79 3.99 -0.39
C ALA A 95 20.65 3.71 -1.39
N GLU A 96 20.95 3.66 -2.69
CA GLU A 96 19.99 3.24 -3.73
C GLU A 96 19.51 1.80 -3.53
N ASP A 97 20.44 0.88 -3.23
CA ASP A 97 20.17 -0.55 -3.05
C ASP A 97 19.09 -0.78 -1.98
N LYS A 98 19.06 0.05 -0.92
CA LYS A 98 18.03 -0.05 0.13
C LYS A 98 16.63 0.31 -0.38
N ILE A 99 16.50 1.31 -1.24
CA ILE A 99 15.21 1.69 -1.86
C ILE A 99 14.77 0.64 -2.89
N VAL A 100 15.71 0.08 -3.64
CA VAL A 100 15.45 -1.02 -4.58
C VAL A 100 14.99 -2.28 -3.84
N ASP A 101 15.66 -2.66 -2.75
CA ASP A 101 15.26 -3.75 -1.85
C ASP A 101 13.85 -3.51 -1.30
N MET A 102 13.54 -2.29 -0.88
CA MET A 102 12.21 -1.91 -0.43
C MET A 102 11.12 -2.07 -1.52
N ASP A 103 11.40 -1.70 -2.79
CA ASP A 103 10.45 -1.94 -3.90
C ASP A 103 10.29 -3.43 -4.23
N ASN A 104 11.39 -4.19 -4.23
CA ASN A 104 11.34 -5.64 -4.43
C ASN A 104 10.53 -6.33 -3.33
N HIS A 105 10.72 -5.91 -2.08
CA HIS A 105 10.00 -6.43 -0.93
C HIS A 105 8.50 -6.07 -0.97
N ARG A 106 8.15 -4.85 -1.41
CA ARG A 106 6.76 -4.46 -1.70
C ARG A 106 6.13 -5.41 -2.72
N ARG A 107 6.82 -5.69 -3.83
CA ARG A 107 6.32 -6.62 -4.86
C ARG A 107 6.11 -8.01 -4.29
N ALA A 108 7.04 -8.52 -3.49
CA ALA A 108 6.91 -9.83 -2.86
C ALA A 108 5.70 -9.93 -1.91
N ILE A 109 5.49 -8.93 -1.05
CA ILE A 109 4.32 -8.87 -0.14
C ILE A 109 3.02 -8.85 -0.93
N ARG A 110 2.95 -8.00 -1.96
CA ARG A 110 1.78 -7.94 -2.84
C ARG A 110 1.54 -9.28 -3.51
N GLN A 111 2.56 -9.95 -4.02
CA GLN A 111 2.40 -11.27 -4.65
C GLN A 111 1.83 -12.31 -3.69
N GLN A 112 2.29 -12.32 -2.44
CA GLN A 112 1.75 -13.22 -1.41
C GLN A 112 0.26 -12.95 -1.15
N ALA A 113 -0.11 -11.67 -0.98
CA ALA A 113 -1.51 -11.28 -0.82
C ALA A 113 -2.38 -11.67 -2.02
N LEU A 114 -1.88 -11.46 -3.23
CA LEU A 114 -2.60 -11.79 -4.45
C LEU A 114 -2.76 -13.31 -4.65
N GLN A 115 -1.79 -14.12 -4.24
CA GLN A 115 -1.90 -15.59 -4.26
C GLN A 115 -2.98 -16.11 -3.32
N MET A 116 -3.11 -15.51 -2.13
CA MET A 116 -4.19 -15.83 -1.21
C MET A 116 -5.56 -15.59 -1.85
N MET A 117 -5.64 -14.70 -2.85
CA MET A 117 -6.83 -14.38 -3.62
C MET A 117 -6.82 -14.88 -5.07
N ASN A 118 -6.07 -15.93 -5.39
CA ASN A 118 -5.91 -16.37 -6.78
C ASN A 118 -7.26 -16.62 -7.51
N GLY A 119 -8.27 -17.12 -6.77
CA GLY A 119 -9.64 -17.29 -7.29
C GLY A 119 -10.27 -15.99 -7.80
N LEU A 120 -10.05 -14.87 -7.10
CA LEU A 120 -10.54 -13.54 -7.48
C LEU A 120 -9.90 -13.10 -8.81
N LEU A 121 -8.58 -13.21 -8.92
CA LEU A 121 -7.84 -12.71 -10.08
C LEU A 121 -8.11 -13.52 -11.35
N ALA A 122 -8.16 -14.85 -11.24
CA ALA A 122 -8.42 -15.72 -12.37
C ALA A 122 -9.79 -15.44 -13.02
N LYS A 123 -10.78 -15.01 -12.23
CA LYS A 123 -12.18 -14.86 -12.64
C LYS A 123 -12.57 -13.41 -12.98
N HIS A 124 -12.07 -12.43 -12.22
CA HIS A 124 -12.49 -11.03 -12.31
C HIS A 124 -11.44 -10.10 -12.93
N ARG A 125 -10.35 -10.63 -13.51
CA ARG A 125 -9.39 -9.79 -14.26
C ARG A 125 -10.07 -8.96 -15.35
N ARG A 126 -9.45 -7.83 -15.67
CA ARG A 126 -9.93 -6.94 -16.76
C ARG A 126 -9.80 -7.60 -18.13
N ASP A 127 -10.77 -7.37 -19.01
CA ASP A 127 -10.76 -7.80 -20.40
C ASP A 127 -9.92 -6.85 -21.30
N LEU A 128 -9.89 -7.11 -22.62
CA LEU A 128 -9.15 -6.31 -23.59
C LEU A 128 -9.65 -4.84 -23.66
N THR A 129 -10.89 -4.58 -23.25
CA THR A 129 -11.50 -3.24 -23.21
C THR A 129 -11.30 -2.54 -21.86
N GLY A 130 -10.67 -3.21 -20.89
CA GLY A 130 -10.40 -2.69 -19.55
C GLY A 130 -11.55 -2.87 -18.55
N ARG A 131 -12.62 -3.59 -18.92
CA ARG A 131 -13.77 -3.90 -18.06
C ARG A 131 -13.51 -5.15 -17.25
N VAL A 132 -14.04 -5.21 -16.03
CA VAL A 132 -13.96 -6.40 -15.17
C VAL A 132 -14.80 -7.54 -15.77
N ARG A 133 -14.25 -8.76 -15.80
CA ARG A 133 -14.98 -9.94 -16.28
C ARG A 133 -15.96 -10.45 -15.20
N LYS A 134 -17.08 -11.02 -15.66
CA LYS A 134 -18.13 -11.61 -14.81
C LYS A 134 -18.59 -10.66 -13.69
N PRO A 135 -19.19 -9.51 -14.04
CA PRO A 135 -19.59 -8.48 -13.08
C PRO A 135 -20.66 -8.99 -12.08
N GLU A 136 -21.55 -9.88 -12.51
CA GLU A 136 -22.56 -10.54 -11.66
C GLU A 136 -21.90 -11.31 -10.50
N GLU A 137 -20.92 -12.19 -10.79
CA GLU A 137 -20.17 -12.93 -9.77
C GLU A 137 -19.34 -12.00 -8.86
N LEU A 138 -18.93 -10.82 -9.33
CA LEU A 138 -18.25 -9.82 -8.49
C LEU A 138 -19.24 -9.12 -7.53
N ALA A 139 -20.48 -8.87 -7.98
CA ALA A 139 -21.53 -8.34 -7.12
C ALA A 139 -21.93 -9.35 -6.02
N ASP A 140 -22.01 -10.63 -6.37
CA ASP A 140 -22.18 -11.71 -5.38
C ASP A 140 -21.02 -11.73 -4.40
N THR A 141 -19.78 -11.68 -4.89
CA THR A 141 -18.57 -11.63 -4.05
C THR A 141 -18.62 -10.46 -3.07
N LEU A 142 -19.00 -9.27 -3.55
CA LEU A 142 -19.12 -8.11 -2.69
C LEU A 142 -20.22 -8.32 -1.64
N SER A 143 -21.37 -8.86 -2.02
CA SER A 143 -22.46 -9.19 -1.09
C SER A 143 -21.99 -10.16 0.01
N GLU A 144 -21.26 -11.22 -0.37
CA GLU A 144 -20.67 -12.18 0.55
C GLU A 144 -19.63 -11.54 1.47
N VAL A 145 -18.81 -10.59 0.98
CA VAL A 145 -17.86 -9.82 1.80
C VAL A 145 -18.60 -9.05 2.89
N PHE A 146 -19.76 -8.45 2.57
CA PHE A 146 -20.65 -7.77 3.52
C PHE A 146 -21.49 -8.73 4.39
N GLY A 147 -21.31 -10.05 4.26
CA GLY A 147 -21.97 -11.04 5.11
C GLY A 147 -23.36 -11.49 4.63
N LYS A 148 -23.76 -11.12 3.41
CA LYS A 148 -25.01 -11.57 2.79
C LYS A 148 -24.77 -12.90 2.06
N GLU A 149 -25.47 -13.94 2.48
CA GLU A 149 -25.43 -15.24 1.80
C GLU A 149 -26.12 -15.16 0.44
N THR A 150 -25.35 -15.31 -0.63
CA THR A 150 -25.81 -15.28 -2.03
C THR A 150 -26.13 -16.67 -2.58
N GLY A 151 -25.68 -17.72 -1.88
CA GLY A 151 -25.75 -19.11 -2.37
C GLY A 151 -24.67 -19.45 -3.41
N ASN A 152 -23.84 -18.49 -3.80
CA ASN A 152 -22.74 -18.69 -4.74
C ASN A 152 -21.48 -19.12 -3.97
N LEU A 153 -21.22 -20.44 -3.92
CA LEU A 153 -20.08 -21.02 -3.21
C LEU A 153 -18.74 -20.35 -3.58
N ASN A 154 -18.58 -20.00 -4.85
CA ASN A 154 -17.38 -19.39 -5.36
C ASN A 154 -17.22 -17.92 -4.90
N ALA A 155 -18.32 -17.16 -4.85
CA ALA A 155 -18.32 -15.81 -4.28
C ALA A 155 -17.95 -15.83 -2.79
N ARG A 156 -18.47 -16.82 -2.05
CA ARG A 156 -18.14 -17.04 -0.64
C ARG A 156 -16.66 -17.38 -0.43
N GLU A 157 -16.11 -18.30 -1.22
CA GLU A 157 -14.67 -18.66 -1.16
C GLU A 157 -13.77 -17.43 -1.41
N ILE A 158 -14.15 -16.58 -2.37
CA ILE A 158 -13.42 -15.35 -2.66
C ILE A 158 -13.55 -14.34 -1.51
N ALA A 159 -14.72 -14.17 -0.93
CA ALA A 159 -14.93 -13.31 0.23
C ALA A 159 -14.10 -13.75 1.44
N ASP A 160 -14.03 -15.06 1.70
CA ASP A 160 -13.21 -15.61 2.78
C ASP A 160 -11.71 -15.44 2.52
N ALA A 161 -11.27 -15.64 1.27
CA ALA A 161 -9.90 -15.34 0.85
C ALA A 161 -9.55 -13.86 1.06
N TRP A 162 -10.48 -12.94 0.75
CA TRP A 162 -10.30 -11.50 1.01
C TRP A 162 -10.16 -11.19 2.50
N ARG A 163 -11.02 -11.73 3.36
CA ARG A 163 -10.94 -11.56 4.83
C ARG A 163 -9.61 -12.07 5.38
N GLN A 164 -9.17 -13.25 4.94
CA GLN A 164 -7.88 -13.82 5.36
C GLN A 164 -6.70 -12.96 4.89
N THR A 165 -6.73 -12.50 3.64
CA THR A 165 -5.67 -11.67 3.06
C THR A 165 -5.54 -10.33 3.79
N THR A 166 -6.66 -9.69 4.10
CA THR A 166 -6.68 -8.39 4.78
C THR A 166 -6.26 -8.51 6.24
N GLU A 167 -6.65 -9.59 6.93
CA GLU A 167 -6.17 -9.88 8.28
C GLU A 167 -4.67 -10.19 8.32
N TRP A 168 -4.16 -10.91 7.32
CA TRP A 168 -2.73 -11.15 7.16
C TRP A 168 -1.95 -9.84 6.96
N LEU A 169 -2.43 -8.97 6.06
CA LEU A 169 -1.83 -7.64 5.83
C LEU A 169 -1.89 -6.77 7.09
N ARG A 170 -3.02 -6.74 7.80
CA ARG A 170 -3.19 -5.98 9.05
C ARG A 170 -2.21 -6.44 10.12
N SER A 171 -2.12 -7.75 10.33
CA SER A 171 -1.23 -8.35 11.32
C SER A 171 0.23 -8.06 11.00
N ARG A 172 0.63 -8.16 9.73
CA ARG A 172 1.98 -7.87 9.27
C ARG A 172 2.34 -6.38 9.38
N PHE A 173 1.40 -5.49 9.05
CA PHE A 173 1.56 -4.05 9.28
C PHE A 173 1.79 -3.74 10.75
N ASN A 174 1.04 -4.39 11.64
CA ASN A 174 1.21 -4.22 13.08
C ASN A 174 2.55 -4.78 13.58
N ALA A 175 3.01 -5.90 13.03
CA ALA A 175 4.33 -6.47 13.34
C ALA A 175 5.47 -5.54 12.90
N ALA A 176 5.30 -4.83 11.79
CA ALA A 176 6.26 -3.85 11.27
C ALA A 176 6.30 -2.52 12.05
N GLY A 177 5.47 -2.37 13.08
CA GLY A 177 5.45 -1.21 13.99
C GLY A 177 4.15 -0.42 14.00
N GLY A 178 3.18 -0.79 13.17
CA GLY A 178 1.85 -0.20 13.15
C GLY A 178 0.91 -0.68 14.28
N ARG A 179 -0.28 -0.09 14.32
CA ARG A 179 -1.34 -0.41 15.32
C ARG A 179 -2.75 -0.28 14.75
N ILE A 180 -3.03 -0.97 13.65
CA ILE A 180 -4.37 -1.08 13.08
C ILE A 180 -5.22 -1.97 13.98
N GLY A 181 -6.26 -1.40 14.58
CA GLY A 181 -7.26 -2.14 15.35
C GLY A 181 -8.03 -3.12 14.47
N LYS A 182 -8.46 -4.26 15.05
CA LYS A 182 -9.39 -5.16 14.36
C LYS A 182 -10.80 -4.59 14.49
N LEU A 183 -11.54 -4.58 13.39
CA LEU A 183 -12.93 -4.14 13.31
C LEU A 183 -13.72 -5.27 12.67
N ASP A 184 -14.65 -5.87 13.41
CA ASP A 184 -15.44 -6.99 12.90
C ASP A 184 -16.40 -6.57 11.78
N SER A 185 -16.81 -5.30 11.77
CA SER A 185 -17.67 -4.71 10.73
C SER A 185 -16.91 -4.19 9.51
N TRP A 186 -15.59 -4.41 9.43
CA TRP A 186 -14.78 -3.92 8.33
C TRP A 186 -14.89 -4.85 7.13
N ASN A 187 -15.29 -4.30 5.99
CA ASN A 187 -15.56 -5.08 4.79
C ASN A 187 -14.60 -4.71 3.64
N LEU A 188 -14.57 -3.43 3.24
CA LEU A 188 -13.84 -2.99 2.05
C LEU A 188 -13.21 -1.59 2.24
N PRO A 189 -12.03 -1.31 1.64
CA PRO A 189 -11.49 0.05 1.50
C PRO A 189 -12.45 0.99 0.78
N GLN A 190 -12.31 2.28 1.07
CA GLN A 190 -13.03 3.36 0.41
C GLN A 190 -12.04 4.28 -0.29
N ASN A 191 -12.39 4.66 -1.52
CA ASN A 191 -11.73 5.75 -2.23
C ASN A 191 -12.66 6.97 -2.23
N HIS A 192 -12.06 8.15 -2.30
CA HIS A 192 -12.77 9.42 -2.31
C HIS A 192 -12.27 10.27 -3.48
N ASP A 193 -13.15 10.53 -4.45
CA ASP A 193 -12.92 11.53 -5.48
C ASP A 193 -13.17 12.91 -4.88
N MET A 194 -12.05 13.57 -4.55
CA MET A 194 -12.03 14.93 -4.03
C MET A 194 -12.83 15.90 -4.90
N ARG A 195 -12.75 15.81 -6.24
CA ARG A 195 -13.47 16.73 -7.12
C ARG A 195 -14.96 16.49 -7.02
N ALA A 196 -15.40 15.26 -7.18
CA ALA A 196 -16.82 14.91 -7.11
C ALA A 196 -17.43 15.35 -5.75
N ILE A 197 -16.70 15.11 -4.65
CA ILE A 197 -17.13 15.49 -3.29
C ILE A 197 -17.12 17.01 -3.09
N ARG A 198 -16.12 17.72 -3.61
CA ARG A 198 -16.03 19.18 -3.51
C ARG A 198 -17.08 19.87 -4.37
N ASP A 199 -17.27 19.41 -5.60
CA ASP A 199 -18.22 19.97 -6.57
C ASP A 199 -19.67 19.73 -6.14
N ALA A 200 -19.95 18.58 -5.50
CA ALA A 200 -21.26 18.32 -4.88
C ALA A 200 -21.52 19.22 -3.65
N GLY A 201 -20.48 19.60 -2.92
CA GLY A 201 -20.58 20.36 -1.68
C GLY A 201 -21.03 19.50 -0.48
N PHE A 202 -20.81 20.03 0.73
CA PHE A 202 -21.05 19.28 1.97
C PHE A 202 -22.50 18.80 2.11
N GLY A 203 -23.49 19.67 1.84
CA GLY A 203 -24.90 19.35 2.03
C GLY A 203 -25.36 18.16 1.18
N ALA A 204 -25.05 18.18 -0.12
CA ALA A 204 -25.43 17.09 -1.02
C ALA A 204 -24.67 15.79 -0.71
N TRP A 205 -23.37 15.87 -0.40
CA TRP A 205 -22.57 14.70 -0.04
C TRP A 205 -23.06 14.04 1.27
N ARG A 206 -23.31 14.85 2.31
CA ARG A 206 -23.89 14.40 3.58
C ARG A 206 -25.27 13.76 3.35
N ASP A 207 -26.13 14.43 2.59
CA ASP A 207 -27.49 13.95 2.34
C ASP A 207 -27.49 12.65 1.57
N PHE A 208 -26.57 12.47 0.63
CA PHE A 208 -26.39 11.20 -0.07
C PHE A 208 -25.96 10.08 0.87
N LEU A 209 -25.01 10.33 1.79
CA LEU A 209 -24.63 9.34 2.80
C LEU A 209 -25.78 8.96 3.74
N LEU A 210 -26.57 9.95 4.16
CA LEU A 210 -27.62 9.75 5.16
C LEU A 210 -28.99 9.36 4.59
N ARG A 211 -29.24 9.59 3.29
CA ARG A 211 -30.56 9.42 2.65
C ARG A 211 -30.50 8.90 1.20
N GLY A 212 -29.33 8.59 0.67
CA GLY A 212 -29.12 8.23 -0.75
C GLY A 212 -29.41 6.77 -1.11
N GLY A 213 -29.91 5.96 -0.18
CA GLY A 213 -30.30 4.58 -0.44
C GLY A 213 -31.61 4.44 -1.24
N PRO A 214 -31.90 3.24 -1.79
CA PRO A 214 -33.04 3.00 -2.68
C PRO A 214 -34.42 3.38 -2.11
N ASP A 215 -34.55 3.37 -0.78
CA ASP A 215 -35.80 3.65 -0.06
C ASP A 215 -35.77 4.98 0.72
N GLY A 216 -34.81 5.86 0.42
CA GLY A 216 -34.53 7.05 1.23
C GLY A 216 -33.81 6.76 2.55
N ARG A 217 -33.44 5.49 2.79
CA ARG A 217 -32.56 5.09 3.90
C ARG A 217 -31.12 5.56 3.66
N GLY A 218 -30.36 5.73 4.75
CA GLY A 218 -28.95 6.03 4.66
C GLY A 218 -28.13 4.87 4.11
N LEU A 219 -26.96 5.18 3.56
CA LEU A 219 -25.97 4.22 3.05
C LEU A 219 -25.09 3.64 4.15
N LEU A 220 -25.15 4.24 5.35
CA LEU A 220 -24.23 3.96 6.45
C LEU A 220 -24.82 3.00 7.48
N ASP A 221 -23.99 2.07 7.94
CA ASP A 221 -24.27 1.21 9.09
C ASP A 221 -24.08 1.97 10.39
N ARG A 222 -25.10 2.75 10.74
CA ARG A 222 -25.08 3.58 11.94
C ARG A 222 -24.88 2.79 13.23
N ALA A 223 -25.30 1.53 13.28
CA ALA A 223 -25.20 0.71 14.49
C ALA A 223 -23.74 0.33 14.79
N ASN A 224 -22.93 0.10 13.74
CA ASN A 224 -21.53 -0.25 13.88
C ASN A 224 -20.58 0.96 13.81
N MET A 225 -21.10 2.16 13.57
CA MET A 225 -20.34 3.42 13.72
C MET A 225 -20.30 3.83 15.19
N ILE A 226 -19.49 3.11 15.95
CA ILE A 226 -19.33 3.28 17.38
C ILE A 226 -18.39 4.44 17.67
N ASP A 227 -18.89 5.36 18.48
CA ASP A 227 -18.13 6.40 19.11
C ASP A 227 -17.24 5.77 20.19
N ARG A 228 -15.92 5.87 20.03
CA ARG A 228 -14.96 5.29 20.98
C ARG A 228 -15.10 5.87 22.37
N ASP A 229 -15.62 7.09 22.41
CA ASP A 229 -15.81 7.90 23.60
C ASP A 229 -16.95 7.39 24.46
N THR A 230 -18.04 6.96 23.83
CA THR A 230 -19.25 6.52 24.56
C THR A 230 -19.44 5.01 24.51
N ALA A 231 -18.65 4.30 23.71
CA ALA A 231 -18.86 2.90 23.31
C ALA A 231 -20.28 2.64 22.75
N LEU A 232 -20.95 3.69 22.26
CA LEU A 232 -22.28 3.66 21.69
C LEU A 232 -22.23 4.19 20.24
N PRO A 233 -23.23 3.87 19.41
CA PRO A 233 -23.38 4.48 18.10
C PRO A 233 -23.35 6.02 18.17
N PHE A 234 -22.76 6.69 17.17
CA PHE A 234 -22.77 8.15 17.10
C PHE A 234 -24.20 8.71 17.13
N THR A 235 -24.36 9.80 17.90
CA THR A 235 -25.55 10.65 17.80
C THR A 235 -25.56 11.40 16.46
N ASP A 236 -26.74 11.80 15.99
CA ASP A 236 -26.88 12.52 14.71
C ASP A 236 -26.07 13.82 14.70
N ALA A 237 -26.05 14.54 15.82
CA ALA A 237 -25.28 15.78 15.97
C ALA A 237 -23.77 15.54 15.89
N LYS A 238 -23.24 14.52 16.59
CA LYS A 238 -21.81 14.19 16.55
C LYS A 238 -21.40 13.67 15.18
N LEU A 239 -22.24 12.84 14.56
CA LEU A 239 -22.05 12.35 13.19
C LEU A 239 -21.96 13.50 12.19
N GLU A 240 -22.83 14.52 12.30
CA GLU A 240 -22.78 15.68 11.40
C GLU A 240 -21.48 16.49 11.52
N ILE A 241 -20.98 16.69 12.74
CA ILE A 241 -19.71 17.38 12.99
C ILE A 241 -18.56 16.59 12.35
N LEU A 242 -18.50 15.28 12.58
CA LEU A 242 -17.44 14.43 12.06
C LEU A 242 -17.49 14.29 10.53
N LEU A 243 -18.69 14.21 9.94
CA LEU A 243 -18.87 14.26 8.49
C LEU A 243 -18.37 15.59 7.92
N ARG A 244 -18.62 16.71 8.60
CA ARG A 244 -18.14 18.02 8.14
C ARG A 244 -16.62 18.11 8.18
N ASP A 245 -15.99 17.65 9.26
CA ASP A 245 -14.52 17.59 9.35
C ASP A 245 -13.92 16.67 8.28
N MET A 246 -14.51 15.49 8.08
CA MET A 246 -14.09 14.56 7.02
C MET A 246 -14.24 15.20 5.63
N TRP A 247 -15.36 15.86 5.34
CA TRP A 247 -15.57 16.55 4.07
C TRP A 247 -14.53 17.64 3.85
N GLN A 248 -14.23 18.45 4.87
CA GLN A 248 -13.19 19.48 4.80
C GLN A 248 -11.81 18.85 4.52
N ALA A 249 -11.48 17.75 5.20
CA ALA A 249 -10.25 17.02 4.98
C ALA A 249 -10.14 16.50 3.54
N ILE A 250 -11.20 15.91 2.99
CA ILE A 250 -11.18 15.41 1.61
C ILE A 250 -11.13 16.56 0.61
N ALA A 251 -12.03 17.54 0.73
CA ALA A 251 -12.19 18.63 -0.23
C ALA A 251 -10.95 19.55 -0.32
N THR A 252 -10.11 19.55 0.72
CA THR A 252 -8.87 20.33 0.79
C THR A 252 -7.61 19.50 0.61
N ASP A 253 -7.70 18.22 0.23
CA ASP A 253 -6.53 17.32 0.14
C ASP A 253 -5.74 17.21 1.46
N GLY A 254 -6.45 17.20 2.58
CA GLY A 254 -5.90 17.11 3.92
C GLY A 254 -5.35 18.44 4.47
N TRP A 255 -5.36 19.53 3.70
CA TRP A 255 -4.89 20.83 4.17
C TRP A 255 -5.65 21.37 5.38
N SER A 256 -6.94 21.04 5.52
CA SER A 256 -7.71 21.45 6.71
C SER A 256 -7.16 20.91 8.02
N ARG A 257 -6.46 19.77 7.98
CA ARG A 257 -5.82 19.14 9.15
C ARG A 257 -4.31 19.42 9.20
N ASN A 258 -3.80 20.24 8.28
CA ASN A 258 -2.40 20.60 8.21
C ASN A 258 -2.17 21.91 8.99
N ASN A 259 -1.22 21.91 9.92
CA ASN A 259 -0.80 23.11 10.64
C ASN A 259 0.45 23.69 9.97
N PRO A 260 0.36 24.86 9.31
CA PRO A 260 1.52 25.49 8.69
C PRO A 260 2.64 25.72 9.72
N GLY A 261 3.85 25.24 9.43
CA GLY A 261 5.01 25.37 10.32
C GLY A 261 5.18 24.23 11.34
N ALA A 262 4.19 23.36 11.50
CA ALA A 262 4.37 22.14 12.29
C ALA A 262 5.11 21.09 11.45
N ILE A 263 6.14 20.43 12.03
CA ILE A 263 6.79 19.26 11.42
C ILE A 263 5.87 18.03 11.61
N ASN A 264 4.67 18.09 11.03
CA ASN A 264 3.66 17.04 11.16
C ASN A 264 3.86 15.95 10.10
N VAL A 265 5.06 15.36 10.03
CA VAL A 265 5.24 14.08 9.35
C VAL A 265 5.03 12.98 10.38
N GLY A 266 3.75 12.72 10.69
CA GLY A 266 3.37 11.60 11.55
C GLY A 266 3.98 10.29 11.03
N ALA A 267 4.45 9.43 11.94
CA ALA A 267 5.06 8.16 11.56
C ALA A 267 4.09 7.34 10.70
N THR A 268 4.59 6.71 9.64
CA THR A 268 3.78 5.82 8.76
C THR A 268 3.04 4.76 9.59
N ALA A 269 3.67 4.26 10.66
CA ALA A 269 3.05 3.36 11.62
C ALA A 269 1.72 3.83 12.22
N ASN A 270 1.51 5.15 12.33
CA ASN A 270 0.29 5.74 12.88
C ASN A 270 -0.75 6.08 11.80
N ARG A 271 -0.39 6.08 10.51
CA ARG A 271 -1.25 6.53 9.40
C ARG A 271 -2.54 5.71 9.24
N ARG A 272 -2.54 4.46 9.71
CA ARG A 272 -3.67 3.52 9.61
C ARG A 272 -4.28 3.14 10.96
N ALA A 273 -3.89 3.84 12.02
CA ALA A 273 -4.35 3.56 13.39
C ALA A 273 -5.82 3.97 13.61
N ASP A 274 -6.29 4.97 12.87
CA ASP A 274 -7.65 5.46 12.98
C ASP A 274 -8.64 4.44 12.36
N PRO A 275 -9.68 4.04 13.10
CA PRO A 275 -10.73 3.22 12.53
C PRO A 275 -11.37 3.96 11.35
N ARG A 276 -11.76 3.22 10.31
CA ARG A 276 -12.44 3.82 9.15
C ARG A 276 -13.73 4.45 9.64
N PHE A 277 -13.91 5.74 9.36
CA PHE A 277 -15.08 6.46 9.86
C PHE A 277 -16.38 6.05 9.17
N LEU A 278 -16.37 5.85 7.84
CA LEU A 278 -17.56 5.43 7.09
C LEU A 278 -17.69 3.91 7.06
N HIS A 279 -18.76 3.40 7.66
CA HIS A 279 -19.18 2.01 7.58
C HIS A 279 -20.43 1.94 6.72
N PHE A 280 -20.41 1.16 5.63
CA PHE A 280 -21.57 1.00 4.75
C PHE A 280 -22.41 -0.20 5.20
N ASP A 281 -23.74 -0.07 5.13
CA ASP A 281 -24.68 -1.12 5.54
C ASP A 281 -24.67 -2.33 4.61
N SER A 282 -24.38 -2.13 3.32
CA SER A 282 -24.41 -3.19 2.33
C SER A 282 -23.46 -2.98 1.15
N ALA A 283 -23.29 -4.04 0.36
CA ALA A 283 -22.57 -4.04 -0.90
C ALA A 283 -23.14 -3.02 -1.89
N GLU A 284 -24.46 -2.89 -1.96
CA GLU A 284 -25.16 -1.96 -2.82
C GLU A 284 -24.89 -0.51 -2.40
N SER A 285 -24.91 -0.21 -1.10
CA SER A 285 -24.61 1.12 -0.58
C SER A 285 -23.16 1.53 -0.77
N TRP A 286 -22.23 0.61 -0.55
CA TRP A 286 -20.82 0.80 -0.90
C TRP A 286 -20.66 1.12 -2.39
N THR A 287 -21.33 0.35 -3.25
CA THR A 287 -21.24 0.49 -4.70
C THR A 287 -21.82 1.82 -5.17
N SER A 288 -22.98 2.20 -4.63
CA SER A 288 -23.64 3.49 -4.89
C SER A 288 -22.71 4.65 -4.56
N TYR A 289 -22.08 4.62 -3.38
CA TYR A 289 -21.09 5.61 -2.99
C TYR A 289 -19.84 5.61 -3.88
N SER A 290 -19.29 4.44 -4.18
CA SER A 290 -18.10 4.34 -5.03
C SER A 290 -18.36 4.87 -6.45
N GLN A 291 -19.56 4.67 -7.00
CA GLN A 291 -19.93 5.18 -8.32
C GLN A 291 -20.00 6.71 -8.35
N GLN A 292 -20.57 7.32 -7.31
CA GLN A 292 -20.75 8.78 -7.29
C GLN A 292 -19.51 9.53 -6.78
N PHE A 293 -18.82 8.97 -5.78
CA PHE A 293 -17.77 9.66 -5.02
C PHE A 293 -16.48 8.83 -4.89
N GLY A 294 -16.36 7.68 -5.55
CA GLY A 294 -15.18 6.79 -5.48
C GLY A 294 -14.22 6.88 -6.68
N GLY A 295 -14.47 7.76 -7.65
CA GLY A 295 -13.58 7.97 -8.80
C GLY A 295 -13.62 6.85 -9.85
N GLY A 296 -14.76 6.17 -10.01
CA GLY A 296 -15.00 5.21 -11.10
C GLY A 296 -14.37 3.82 -10.92
N GLY A 297 -13.77 3.53 -9.76
CA GLY A 297 -13.19 2.23 -9.43
C GLY A 297 -14.24 1.17 -9.10
N SER A 298 -14.04 -0.05 -9.61
CA SER A 298 -14.83 -1.23 -9.22
C SER A 298 -14.45 -1.74 -7.82
N PRO A 299 -15.28 -2.58 -7.17
CA PRO A 299 -14.91 -3.24 -5.91
C PRO A 299 -13.58 -4.01 -6.02
N PHE A 300 -13.34 -4.64 -7.16
CA PHE A 300 -12.07 -5.30 -7.47
C PHE A 300 -10.89 -4.31 -7.46
N ASP A 301 -11.06 -3.12 -8.05
CA ASP A 301 -10.02 -2.08 -8.04
C ASP A 301 -9.73 -1.60 -6.61
N ALA A 302 -10.78 -1.44 -5.79
CA ALA A 302 -10.63 -1.07 -4.39
C ALA A 302 -9.85 -2.12 -3.59
N MET A 303 -10.15 -3.41 -3.78
CA MET A 303 -9.40 -4.52 -3.17
C MET A 303 -7.92 -4.49 -3.53
N LEU A 304 -7.60 -4.41 -4.83
CA LEU A 304 -6.22 -4.40 -5.31
C LEU A 304 -5.45 -3.15 -4.87
N SER A 305 -6.11 -1.99 -4.88
CA SER A 305 -5.58 -0.72 -4.40
C SER A 305 -5.19 -0.81 -2.91
N HIS A 306 -6.03 -1.43 -2.08
CA HIS A 306 -5.71 -1.64 -0.68
C HIS A 306 -4.55 -2.59 -0.46
N ILE A 307 -4.46 -3.68 -1.23
CA ILE A 307 -3.32 -4.59 -1.17
C ILE A 307 -2.02 -3.87 -1.55
N GLU A 308 -2.04 -3.08 -2.61
CA GLU A 308 -0.88 -2.29 -3.04
C GLU A 308 -0.44 -1.30 -1.95
N GLY A 309 -1.40 -0.55 -1.39
CA GLY A 309 -1.12 0.42 -0.34
C GLY A 309 -0.59 -0.21 0.95
N MET A 310 -1.18 -1.32 1.40
CA MET A 310 -0.68 -2.07 2.55
C MET A 310 0.70 -2.66 2.28
N SER A 311 0.92 -3.24 1.09
CA SER A 311 2.22 -3.82 0.72
C SER A 311 3.33 -2.77 0.68
N MET A 312 3.02 -1.56 0.20
CA MET A 312 3.94 -0.43 0.19
C MET A 312 4.29 0.01 1.61
N ASP A 313 3.29 0.25 2.45
CA ASP A 313 3.57 0.70 3.82
C ASP A 313 4.29 -0.37 4.65
N ILE A 314 3.88 -1.64 4.54
CA ILE A 314 4.56 -2.77 5.21
C ILE A 314 6.01 -2.86 4.74
N ALA A 315 6.26 -2.83 3.43
CA ALA A 315 7.62 -2.96 2.92
C ALA A 315 8.51 -1.80 3.38
N ALA A 316 7.99 -0.57 3.35
CA ALA A 316 8.71 0.58 3.86
C ALA A 316 9.00 0.45 5.36
N MET A 317 8.04 0.01 6.16
CA MET A 317 8.25 -0.16 7.60
C MET A 317 9.19 -1.33 7.95
N GLU A 318 9.09 -2.46 7.24
CA GLU A 318 9.98 -3.61 7.45
C GLU A 318 11.42 -3.31 7.05
N ARG A 319 11.66 -2.43 6.07
CA ARG A 319 13.02 -2.09 5.59
C ARG A 319 13.60 -0.80 6.17
N MET A 320 12.76 0.15 6.54
CA MET A 320 13.20 1.48 6.99
C MET A 320 12.75 1.80 8.41
N GLY A 321 11.97 0.93 9.06
CA GLY A 321 11.45 1.13 10.40
C GLY A 321 10.12 1.90 10.42
N PRO A 322 9.53 2.11 11.60
CA PRO A 322 8.16 2.65 11.76
C PRO A 322 7.93 4.04 11.15
N ASN A 323 9.00 4.82 10.94
CA ASN A 323 8.96 6.09 10.23
C ASN A 323 9.98 6.13 9.06
N PRO A 324 9.63 5.56 7.89
CA PRO A 324 10.53 5.47 6.75
C PRO A 324 11.05 6.83 6.26
N SER A 325 10.22 7.88 6.30
CA SER A 325 10.62 9.22 5.87
C SER A 325 11.64 9.86 6.82
N ALA A 326 11.54 9.60 8.13
CA ALA A 326 12.57 10.01 9.08
C ALA A 326 13.88 9.23 8.88
N THR A 327 13.78 7.92 8.62
CA THR A 327 14.96 7.09 8.31
C THR A 327 15.66 7.55 7.04
N LEU A 328 14.92 7.93 5.99
CA LEU A 328 15.50 8.49 4.77
C LEU A 328 16.31 9.76 5.08
N ARG A 329 15.74 10.72 5.82
CA ARG A 329 16.46 11.94 6.23
C ARG A 329 17.69 11.64 7.05
N TRP A 330 17.61 10.66 7.94
CA TRP A 330 18.74 10.20 8.73
C TRP A 330 19.85 9.59 7.85
N GLN A 331 19.50 8.76 6.85
CA GLN A 331 20.46 8.22 5.87
C GLN A 331 21.09 9.32 5.01
N GLN A 332 20.30 10.29 4.54
CA GLN A 332 20.78 11.46 3.80
C GLN A 332 21.78 12.28 4.65
N GLY A 333 21.50 12.44 5.95
CA GLY A 333 22.42 13.07 6.90
C GLY A 333 23.74 12.31 7.03
N TRP A 334 23.71 10.97 7.12
CA TRP A 334 24.91 10.14 7.14
C TRP A 334 25.71 10.20 5.86
N LEU A 335 25.04 10.24 4.69
CA LEU A 335 25.71 10.38 3.40
C LEU A 335 26.49 11.69 3.34
N MET A 336 25.88 12.80 3.78
CA MET A 336 26.56 14.09 3.88
C MET A 336 27.71 14.06 4.91
N LYS A 337 27.46 13.51 6.10
CA LYS A 337 28.45 13.39 7.17
C LYS A 337 29.66 12.55 6.77
N SER A 338 29.48 11.50 5.97
CA SER A 338 30.59 10.65 5.50
C SER A 338 31.63 11.38 4.64
N THR A 339 31.31 12.60 4.18
CA THR A 339 32.27 13.44 3.45
C THR A 339 33.07 14.38 4.34
N GLU A 340 32.81 14.42 5.66
CA GLU A 340 33.40 15.36 6.61
C GLU A 340 34.94 15.37 6.57
N GLU A 341 35.58 14.20 6.64
CA GLU A 341 37.04 14.09 6.60
C GLU A 341 37.61 14.53 5.23
N THR A 342 36.88 14.27 4.15
CA THR A 342 37.30 14.65 2.79
C THR A 342 37.17 16.15 2.51
N LEU A 343 36.30 16.88 3.23
CA LEU A 343 36.10 18.33 3.06
C LEU A 343 37.38 19.14 3.31
N ILE A 344 38.30 18.62 4.10
CA ILE A 344 39.56 19.27 4.46
C ILE A 344 40.61 19.17 3.32
N THR A 345 40.37 18.32 2.30
CA THR A 345 41.36 17.93 1.27
C THR A 345 41.24 18.64 -0.09
N GLY A 346 40.58 19.80 -0.16
CA GLY A 346 40.53 20.62 -1.39
C GLY A 346 39.69 20.01 -2.53
N LYS A 347 40.27 19.84 -3.74
CA LYS A 347 39.51 19.40 -4.95
C LYS A 347 38.89 18.00 -4.82
N ALA A 348 39.50 17.10 -4.04
CA ALA A 348 38.96 15.77 -3.76
C ALA A 348 37.70 15.86 -2.86
N GLY A 349 37.73 16.74 -1.85
CA GLY A 349 36.59 17.05 -1.00
C GLY A 349 35.40 17.59 -1.79
N LYS A 350 35.63 18.53 -2.73
CA LYS A 350 34.54 19.08 -3.56
C LYS A 350 33.79 18.01 -4.35
N ARG A 351 34.51 17.07 -4.99
CA ARG A 351 33.88 15.95 -5.74
C ARG A 351 33.13 14.99 -4.83
N ALA A 352 33.68 14.67 -3.64
CA ALA A 352 33.01 13.81 -2.68
C ALA A 352 31.69 14.44 -2.17
N THR A 353 31.70 15.73 -1.86
CA THR A 353 30.51 16.47 -1.43
C THR A 353 29.48 16.60 -2.56
N ASP A 354 29.90 16.87 -3.79
CA ASP A 354 28.99 16.94 -4.94
C ASP A 354 28.32 15.58 -5.20
N ASN A 355 29.08 14.48 -5.08
CA ASN A 355 28.55 13.12 -5.16
C ASN A 355 27.58 12.77 -4.02
N ALA A 356 27.87 13.19 -2.79
CA ALA A 356 26.98 12.99 -1.65
C ALA A 356 25.67 13.77 -1.81
N ARG A 357 25.74 15.03 -2.26
CA ARG A 357 24.55 15.84 -2.58
C ARG A 357 23.70 15.21 -3.68
N ALA A 358 24.33 14.75 -4.76
CA ALA A 358 23.65 14.03 -5.83
C ALA A 358 23.01 12.74 -5.32
N GLY A 359 23.66 12.03 -4.39
CA GLY A 359 23.09 10.85 -3.73
C GLY A 359 21.90 11.19 -2.84
N VAL A 360 21.94 12.27 -2.06
CA VAL A 360 20.80 12.75 -1.25
C VAL A 360 19.60 13.06 -2.14
N GLU A 361 19.81 13.79 -3.24
CA GLU A 361 18.76 14.12 -4.20
C GLU A 361 18.21 12.87 -4.88
N THR A 362 19.09 11.94 -5.27
CA THR A 362 18.66 10.67 -5.87
C THR A 362 17.81 9.86 -4.91
N LEU A 363 18.22 9.73 -3.65
CA LEU A 363 17.46 9.04 -2.61
C LEU A 363 16.08 9.64 -2.43
N GLN A 364 16.00 10.97 -2.41
CA GLN A 364 14.74 11.68 -2.32
C GLN A 364 13.86 11.36 -3.53
N ASN A 365 14.39 11.48 -4.75
CA ASN A 365 13.67 11.20 -5.98
C ASN A 365 13.18 9.74 -6.07
N LEU A 366 14.00 8.76 -5.67
CA LEU A 366 13.63 7.35 -5.64
C LEU A 366 12.54 7.07 -4.60
N TYR A 367 12.65 7.69 -3.42
CA TYR A 367 11.64 7.55 -2.38
C TYR A 367 10.32 8.25 -2.76
N ASP A 368 10.39 9.41 -3.43
CA ASP A 368 9.23 10.12 -3.95
C ASP A 368 8.56 9.37 -5.10
N GLU A 369 9.34 8.64 -5.91
CA GLU A 369 8.80 7.70 -6.90
C GLU A 369 8.12 6.50 -6.23
N TYR A 370 8.78 5.92 -5.21
CA TYR A 370 8.24 4.80 -4.46
C TYR A 370 6.89 5.13 -3.82
N THR A 371 6.83 6.27 -3.10
CA THR A 371 5.62 6.76 -2.43
C THR A 371 4.60 7.37 -3.39
N GLY A 372 5.00 7.69 -4.62
CA GLY A 372 4.17 8.36 -5.61
C GLY A 372 4.04 9.87 -5.43
N ALA A 373 4.82 10.49 -4.54
CA ALA A 373 4.85 11.95 -4.34
C ALA A 373 5.18 12.72 -5.64
N ASN A 374 5.99 12.14 -6.52
CA ASN A 374 6.30 12.70 -7.84
C ASN A 374 5.09 12.81 -8.78
N ASN A 375 3.99 12.10 -8.50
CA ASN A 375 2.79 12.13 -9.32
C ASN A 375 1.86 13.30 -9.00
N ARG A 376 2.21 14.18 -8.04
CA ARG A 376 1.46 15.42 -7.77
C ARG A 376 1.83 16.50 -8.80
N PRO A 377 0.94 16.86 -9.74
CA PRO A 377 1.20 17.82 -10.80
C PRO A 377 1.19 19.25 -10.27
N VAL A 378 2.32 19.95 -10.40
CA VAL A 378 2.42 21.39 -10.11
C VAL A 378 1.41 22.22 -10.91
N ARG A 379 1.12 21.81 -12.15
CA ARG A 379 0.09 22.40 -13.01
C ARG A 379 -0.77 21.33 -13.67
N ARG A 380 -1.93 21.09 -13.08
CA ARG A 380 -2.85 20.02 -13.51
C ARG A 380 -3.30 20.10 -14.97
N ARG A 381 -3.61 21.30 -15.49
CA ARG A 381 -4.05 21.47 -16.90
C ARG A 381 -2.96 21.08 -17.89
N LEU A 382 -1.70 21.42 -17.59
CA LEU A 382 -0.56 21.06 -18.42
C LEU A 382 -0.27 19.55 -18.33
N ALA A 383 -0.36 18.98 -17.12
CA ALA A 383 -0.22 17.55 -16.90
C ALA A 383 -1.27 16.73 -17.66
N LEU A 384 -2.53 17.18 -17.68
CA LEU A 384 -3.61 16.57 -18.47
C LEU A 384 -3.32 16.60 -19.97
N GLY A 385 -2.89 17.76 -20.51
CA GLY A 385 -2.52 17.90 -21.92
C GLY A 385 -1.36 16.97 -22.32
N PHE A 386 -0.32 16.88 -21.50
CA PHE A 386 0.80 15.96 -21.75
C PHE A 386 0.44 14.50 -21.55
N SER A 387 -0.50 14.17 -20.66
CA SER A 387 -1.00 12.79 -20.51
C SER A 387 -1.75 12.33 -21.77
N ILE A 388 -2.59 13.18 -22.34
CA ILE A 388 -3.29 12.92 -23.62
C ILE A 388 -2.28 12.76 -24.75
N PHE A 389 -1.31 13.68 -24.86
CA PHE A 389 -0.26 13.62 -25.86
C PHE A 389 0.57 12.33 -25.72
N ARG A 390 0.96 11.95 -24.50
CA ARG A 390 1.69 10.69 -24.24
C ARG A 390 0.88 9.47 -24.65
N ALA A 391 -0.41 9.42 -24.31
CA ALA A 391 -1.27 8.31 -24.70
C ALA A 391 -1.40 8.19 -26.23
N HIS A 392 -1.51 9.31 -26.94
CA HIS A 392 -1.44 9.32 -28.41
C HIS A 392 -0.08 8.86 -28.95
N GLN A 393 1.02 9.29 -28.34
CA GLN A 393 2.37 8.87 -28.73
C GLN A 393 2.61 7.37 -28.48
N VAL A 394 2.13 6.84 -27.36
CA VAL A 394 2.17 5.40 -27.06
C VAL A 394 1.35 4.63 -28.09
N ALA A 395 0.11 5.06 -28.38
CA ALA A 395 -0.72 4.46 -29.42
C ALA A 395 -0.03 4.46 -30.80
N ALA A 396 0.62 5.57 -31.18
CA ALA A 396 1.31 5.70 -32.47
C ALA A 396 2.60 4.85 -32.55
N LYS A 397 3.37 4.77 -31.45
CA LYS A 397 4.65 4.04 -31.43
C LYS A 397 4.49 2.53 -31.22
N LEU A 398 3.35 2.07 -30.70
CA LEU A 398 3.08 0.64 -30.50
C LEU A 398 3.01 -0.18 -31.78
N GLY A 399 2.71 0.44 -32.92
CA GLY A 399 2.80 -0.23 -34.23
C GLY A 399 4.20 -0.77 -34.54
N GLY A 400 5.27 -0.12 -34.02
CA GLY A 400 6.65 -0.60 -34.16
C GLY A 400 7.10 -1.56 -33.06
N ALA A 401 6.47 -1.52 -31.88
CA ALA A 401 6.82 -2.37 -30.75
C ALA A 401 6.43 -3.85 -30.94
N ALA A 402 5.42 -4.14 -31.76
CA ALA A 402 5.10 -5.52 -32.14
C ALA A 402 6.28 -6.22 -32.87
N LEU A 403 7.18 -5.46 -33.50
CA LEU A 403 8.37 -6.01 -34.17
C LEU A 403 9.48 -6.40 -33.18
N SER A 404 9.48 -5.90 -31.93
CA SER A 404 10.52 -6.20 -30.94
C SER A 404 10.36 -7.57 -30.27
N ILE A 405 9.25 -8.27 -30.51
CA ILE A 405 8.97 -9.63 -30.02
C ILE A 405 10.10 -10.62 -30.37
N GLY A 406 10.78 -10.42 -31.51
CA GLY A 406 11.91 -11.26 -31.90
C GLY A 406 13.12 -11.20 -30.94
N GLY A 407 13.38 -10.04 -30.34
CA GLY A 407 14.49 -9.85 -29.39
C GLY A 407 14.24 -10.50 -28.02
N ASP A 408 12.97 -10.60 -27.62
CA ASP A 408 12.56 -11.21 -26.35
C ASP A 408 12.91 -12.71 -26.31
N PHE A 409 12.72 -13.42 -27.43
CA PHE A 409 13.15 -14.81 -27.55
C PHE A 409 14.65 -14.97 -27.37
N GLY A 410 15.47 -14.10 -27.98
CA GLY A 410 16.93 -14.12 -27.84
C GLY A 410 17.36 -13.97 -26.38
N THR A 411 16.80 -12.99 -25.67
CA THR A 411 17.06 -12.77 -24.24
C THR A 411 16.63 -13.96 -23.40
N MET A 412 15.47 -14.56 -23.71
CA MET A 412 14.96 -15.75 -23.02
C MET A 412 15.88 -16.97 -23.23
N PHE A 413 16.39 -17.18 -24.44
CA PHE A 413 17.39 -18.22 -24.72
C PHE A 413 18.68 -18.00 -23.92
N HIS A 414 19.23 -16.79 -23.95
CA HIS A 414 20.46 -16.45 -23.19
C HIS A 414 20.26 -16.62 -21.68
N THR A 415 19.13 -16.14 -21.15
CA THR A 415 18.80 -16.25 -19.73
C THR A 415 18.60 -17.70 -19.30
N SER A 416 17.92 -18.51 -20.13
CA SER A 416 17.74 -19.95 -19.87
C SER A 416 19.07 -20.68 -19.80
N ARG A 417 19.97 -20.43 -20.78
CA ARG A 417 21.30 -21.03 -20.79
C ARG A 417 22.15 -20.60 -19.60
N PHE A 418 22.09 -19.32 -19.22
CA PHE A 418 22.79 -18.80 -18.05
C PHE A 418 22.34 -19.48 -16.75
N ASN A 419 21.04 -19.79 -16.62
CA ASN A 419 20.47 -20.44 -15.44
C ASN A 419 20.43 -21.98 -15.53
N GLY A 420 21.08 -22.61 -16.51
CA GLY A 420 21.09 -24.08 -16.66
C GLY A 420 19.76 -24.70 -17.08
N ILE A 421 18.76 -23.89 -17.46
CA ILE A 421 17.43 -24.36 -17.87
C ILE A 421 17.46 -24.71 -19.37
N PRO A 422 16.97 -25.89 -19.78
CA PRO A 422 16.82 -26.22 -21.19
C PRO A 422 15.88 -25.24 -21.89
N ALA A 423 16.41 -24.40 -22.76
CA ALA A 423 15.61 -23.36 -23.43
C ALA A 423 14.48 -23.96 -24.30
N THR A 424 14.62 -25.19 -24.78
CA THR A 424 13.56 -25.94 -25.49
C THR A 424 12.35 -26.20 -24.60
N LYS A 425 12.55 -26.46 -23.30
CA LYS A 425 11.45 -26.63 -22.34
C LYS A 425 10.73 -25.31 -22.11
N VAL A 426 11.48 -24.22 -21.96
CA VAL A 426 10.91 -22.87 -21.84
C VAL A 426 10.08 -22.51 -23.07
N MET A 427 10.58 -22.81 -24.28
CA MET A 427 9.84 -22.58 -25.53
C MET A 427 8.62 -23.49 -25.69
N SER A 428 8.73 -24.76 -25.31
CA SER A 428 7.59 -25.69 -25.32
C SER A 428 6.49 -25.22 -24.38
N ARG A 429 6.88 -24.76 -23.18
CA ARG A 429 5.97 -24.17 -22.19
C ARG A 429 5.32 -22.89 -22.73
N TYR A 430 6.10 -21.99 -23.32
CA TYR A 430 5.61 -20.79 -23.99
C TYR A 430 4.55 -21.14 -25.05
N ALA A 431 4.84 -22.11 -25.93
CA ALA A 431 3.91 -22.57 -26.96
C ALA A 431 2.63 -23.19 -26.38
N SER A 432 2.74 -23.97 -25.29
CA SER A 432 1.58 -24.55 -24.62
C SER A 432 0.63 -23.49 -24.04
N MET A 433 1.17 -22.39 -23.53
CA MET A 433 0.39 -21.29 -22.96
C MET A 433 -0.24 -20.36 -24.00
N LEU A 434 0.24 -20.38 -25.25
CA LEU A 434 -0.45 -19.70 -26.35
C LEU A 434 -1.76 -20.39 -26.73
N ASN A 435 -1.95 -21.66 -26.36
CA ASN A 435 -3.18 -22.39 -26.64
C ASN A 435 -4.30 -22.01 -25.63
N PRO A 436 -5.35 -21.27 -26.05
CA PRO A 436 -6.41 -20.85 -25.14
C PRO A 436 -7.29 -22.00 -24.62
N ALA A 437 -7.22 -23.19 -25.24
CA ALA A 437 -8.05 -24.34 -24.91
C ALA A 437 -7.51 -25.19 -23.74
N ASN A 438 -6.24 -25.04 -23.33
CA ASN A 438 -5.69 -25.86 -22.25
C ASN A 438 -6.07 -25.28 -20.86
N SER A 439 -7.10 -25.86 -20.23
CA SER A 439 -7.55 -25.46 -18.89
C SER A 439 -6.55 -25.81 -17.78
N SER A 440 -5.78 -26.89 -17.94
CA SER A 440 -4.77 -27.33 -16.97
C SER A 440 -3.59 -26.36 -16.91
N ASP A 441 -3.08 -25.94 -18.07
CA ASP A 441 -1.99 -24.96 -18.13
C ASP A 441 -2.45 -23.61 -17.59
N ARG A 442 -3.70 -23.17 -17.85
CA ARG A 442 -4.25 -21.94 -17.25
C ARG A 442 -4.42 -22.03 -15.74
N GLY A 443 -4.82 -23.20 -15.23
CA GLY A 443 -4.99 -23.44 -13.79
C GLY A 443 -3.65 -23.50 -13.04
N GLN A 444 -2.64 -24.15 -13.62
CA GLN A 444 -1.27 -24.17 -13.10
C GLN A 444 -0.64 -22.78 -13.19
N ALA A 445 -0.72 -22.15 -14.36
CA ALA A 445 -0.35 -20.77 -14.61
C ALA A 445 -0.89 -19.85 -13.51
N ALA A 446 -2.21 -19.79 -13.32
CA ALA A 446 -2.86 -18.93 -12.33
C ALA A 446 -2.34 -19.17 -10.91
N ARG A 447 -1.96 -20.40 -10.56
CA ARG A 447 -1.39 -20.77 -9.24
C ARG A 447 0.06 -20.32 -9.06
N HIS A 448 0.75 -19.93 -10.13
CA HIS A 448 2.12 -19.43 -10.03
C HIS A 448 2.13 -17.93 -9.72
N VAL A 449 3.00 -17.59 -8.76
CA VAL A 449 3.32 -16.24 -8.25
C VAL A 449 3.42 -15.17 -9.33
N LEU A 450 3.87 -15.53 -10.52
CA LEU A 450 4.23 -14.59 -11.58
C LEU A 450 3.02 -14.03 -12.37
N MET A 451 1.87 -14.72 -12.38
CA MET A 451 0.66 -14.25 -13.08
C MET A 451 -0.07 -13.14 -12.34
N ALA A 452 -0.10 -13.27 -11.01
CA ALA A 452 -0.83 -12.37 -10.15
C ALA A 452 -0.31 -10.93 -10.29
N ASP A 453 1.01 -10.78 -10.48
CA ASP A 453 1.63 -9.50 -10.78
C ASP A 453 1.01 -8.83 -12.00
N GLN A 454 1.00 -9.54 -13.13
CA GLN A 454 0.56 -9.04 -14.42
C GLN A 454 -0.92 -8.68 -14.43
N TRP A 455 -1.77 -9.47 -13.77
CA TRP A 455 -3.19 -9.16 -13.66
C TRP A 455 -3.49 -7.94 -12.79
N SER A 456 -2.57 -7.59 -11.90
CA SER A 456 -2.66 -6.39 -11.08
C SER A 456 -1.94 -5.18 -11.70
N GLU A 457 -1.21 -5.34 -12.82
CA GLU A 457 -0.55 -4.24 -13.53
C GLU A 457 -1.58 -3.18 -13.97
N GLY A 458 -1.27 -1.91 -13.66
CA GLY A 458 -2.19 -0.77 -13.77
C GLY A 458 -2.80 -0.33 -12.42
N HIS A 459 -2.96 -1.23 -11.45
CA HIS A 459 -3.48 -0.88 -10.12
C HIS A 459 -2.40 -0.22 -9.25
N ALA A 460 -1.12 -0.60 -9.43
CA ALA A 460 -0.01 0.12 -8.80
C ALA A 460 0.14 1.56 -9.32
N ALA A 461 -0.17 1.79 -10.59
CA ALA A 461 -0.26 3.15 -11.14
C ALA A 461 -1.49 3.88 -10.61
N MET A 462 -2.63 3.20 -10.46
CA MET A 462 -3.82 3.73 -9.79
C MET A 462 -3.50 4.19 -8.36
N TRP A 463 -2.96 3.34 -7.49
CA TRP A 463 -2.65 3.71 -6.11
C TRP A 463 -1.72 4.93 -6.01
N ARG A 464 -0.70 5.01 -6.88
CA ARG A 464 0.20 6.17 -6.93
C ARG A 464 -0.44 7.44 -7.51
N THR A 465 -1.54 7.30 -8.26
CA THR A 465 -2.26 8.41 -8.90
C THR A 465 -3.61 8.72 -8.26
N THR A 466 -4.10 7.92 -7.31
CA THR A 466 -5.38 8.13 -6.62
C THR A 466 -5.37 9.36 -5.70
N GLY A 467 -4.21 10.00 -5.48
CA GLY A 467 -4.15 11.34 -4.89
C GLY A 467 -4.55 12.46 -5.86
N GLU A 468 -4.37 12.27 -7.17
CA GLU A 468 -4.78 13.23 -8.18
C GLU A 468 -5.09 12.53 -9.51
N GLU A 469 -6.36 12.52 -9.90
CA GLU A 469 -6.77 12.09 -11.24
C GLU A 469 -6.09 12.95 -12.32
N ILE A 470 -5.00 12.42 -12.90
CA ILE A 470 -4.29 13.03 -14.03
C ILE A 470 -4.57 12.29 -15.33
N ALA A 471 -5.20 11.12 -15.30
CA ALA A 471 -5.60 10.42 -16.51
C ALA A 471 -7.12 10.44 -16.66
N HIS A 472 -7.61 11.07 -17.73
CA HIS A 472 -8.98 10.88 -18.20
C HIS A 472 -9.19 9.36 -18.34
N GLU A 473 -10.09 8.78 -17.54
CA GLU A 473 -10.18 7.33 -17.37
C GLU A 473 -10.33 6.59 -18.71
N ASN A 474 -11.06 7.20 -19.65
CA ASN A 474 -11.24 6.69 -21.01
C ASN A 474 -9.94 6.63 -21.81
N MET A 475 -9.01 7.58 -21.62
CA MET A 475 -7.73 7.62 -22.33
C MET A 475 -6.73 6.62 -21.75
N ARG A 476 -6.77 6.38 -20.42
CA ARG A 476 -6.00 5.29 -19.80
C ARG A 476 -6.52 3.94 -20.27
N ARG A 477 -7.84 3.74 -20.28
CA ARG A 477 -8.47 2.52 -20.80
C ARG A 477 -8.15 2.32 -22.28
N LEU A 478 -8.12 3.38 -23.10
CA LEU A 478 -7.71 3.32 -24.50
C LEU A 478 -6.24 2.92 -24.66
N SER A 479 -5.31 3.57 -23.94
CA SER A 479 -3.89 3.24 -24.01
C SER A 479 -3.59 1.81 -23.52
N SER A 480 -4.21 1.39 -22.42
CA SER A 480 -4.12 0.02 -21.92
C SER A 480 -4.77 -0.99 -22.88
N GLY A 481 -5.89 -0.61 -23.51
CA GLY A 481 -6.57 -1.41 -24.52
C GLY A 481 -5.71 -1.62 -25.77
N ILE A 482 -5.06 -0.57 -26.28
CA ILE A 482 -4.16 -0.65 -27.45
C ILE A 482 -2.91 -1.49 -27.13
N LEU A 483 -2.33 -1.36 -25.93
CA LEU A 483 -1.24 -2.22 -25.46
C LEU A 483 -1.65 -3.70 -25.45
N ARG A 484 -2.82 -4.01 -24.90
CA ARG A 484 -3.38 -5.38 -24.87
C ARG A 484 -3.72 -5.89 -26.28
N LEU A 485 -4.23 -5.03 -27.15
CA LEU A 485 -4.57 -5.35 -28.53
C LEU A 485 -3.32 -5.67 -29.39
N SER A 486 -2.19 -5.02 -29.09
CA SER A 486 -0.93 -5.26 -29.82
C SER A 486 -0.36 -6.67 -29.64
N GLY A 487 -0.87 -7.45 -28.67
CA GLY A 487 -0.38 -8.78 -28.34
C GLY A 487 0.99 -8.80 -27.65
N LEU A 488 1.72 -7.67 -27.62
CA LEU A 488 3.03 -7.55 -26.99
C LEU A 488 2.96 -7.83 -25.49
N SER A 489 1.97 -7.27 -24.80
CA SER A 489 1.79 -7.53 -23.36
C SER A 489 1.52 -9.01 -23.10
N ALA A 490 0.68 -9.65 -23.92
CA ALA A 490 0.43 -11.09 -23.82
C ALA A 490 1.69 -11.93 -24.11
N HIS A 491 2.50 -11.55 -25.11
CA HIS A 491 3.76 -12.21 -25.43
C HIS A 491 4.76 -12.12 -24.26
N THR A 492 5.06 -10.91 -23.81
CA THR A 492 6.01 -10.68 -22.71
C THR A 492 5.53 -11.37 -21.44
N ASP A 493 4.22 -11.37 -21.19
CA ASP A 493 3.64 -12.04 -20.04
C ASP A 493 3.87 -13.55 -20.11
N ILE A 494 3.47 -14.19 -21.21
CA ILE A 494 3.63 -15.63 -21.41
C ILE A 494 5.12 -16.03 -21.37
N ALA A 495 6.03 -15.21 -21.92
CA ALA A 495 7.46 -15.47 -21.88
C ALA A 495 8.02 -15.51 -20.45
N ARG A 496 7.69 -14.50 -19.62
CA ARG A 496 8.12 -14.46 -18.20
C ARG A 496 7.57 -15.63 -17.40
N GLN A 497 6.30 -15.96 -17.63
CA GLN A 497 5.63 -17.08 -16.98
C GLN A 497 6.25 -18.42 -17.37
N ALA A 498 6.55 -18.62 -18.65
CA ALA A 498 7.15 -19.85 -19.16
C ALA A 498 8.51 -20.09 -18.52
N PHE A 499 9.36 -19.06 -18.54
CA PHE A 499 10.67 -19.11 -17.92
C PHE A 499 10.57 -19.38 -16.41
N GLY A 500 9.71 -18.64 -15.71
CA GLY A 500 9.58 -18.77 -14.26
C GLY A 500 9.03 -20.12 -13.79
N MET A 501 8.07 -20.71 -14.52
CA MET A 501 7.58 -22.06 -14.23
C MET A 501 8.68 -23.11 -14.42
N GLU A 502 9.46 -23.01 -15.50
CA GLU A 502 10.57 -23.94 -15.73
C GLU A 502 11.72 -23.72 -14.75
N MET A 503 11.95 -22.48 -14.28
CA MET A 503 12.91 -22.20 -13.21
C MET A 503 12.48 -22.86 -11.89
N VAL A 504 11.20 -22.74 -11.51
CA VAL A 504 10.67 -23.41 -10.30
C VAL A 504 10.73 -24.93 -10.45
N ALA A 505 10.37 -25.47 -11.62
CA ALA A 505 10.48 -26.90 -11.89
C ALA A 505 11.93 -27.38 -11.82
N HIS A 506 12.86 -26.59 -12.35
CA HIS A 506 14.30 -26.87 -12.29
C HIS A 506 14.81 -26.86 -10.85
N LEU A 507 14.48 -25.83 -10.04
CA LEU A 507 14.82 -25.76 -8.62
C LEU A 507 14.24 -26.94 -7.83
N THR A 508 13.00 -27.34 -8.13
CA THR A 508 12.35 -28.50 -7.48
C THR A 508 13.07 -29.79 -7.82
N HIS A 509 13.45 -29.99 -9.09
CA HIS A 509 14.23 -31.15 -9.53
C HIS A 509 15.64 -31.17 -8.93
N MET A 510 16.23 -30.00 -8.67
CA MET A 510 17.53 -29.88 -8.01
C MET A 510 17.47 -30.16 -6.51
N ARG A 511 16.36 -29.84 -5.84
CA ARG A 511 16.16 -30.15 -4.40
C ARG A 511 16.30 -31.64 -4.10
N GLU A 512 15.99 -32.51 -5.06
CA GLU A 512 16.11 -33.97 -4.92
C GLU A 512 17.56 -34.48 -5.04
N ARG A 513 18.52 -33.60 -5.39
CA ARG A 513 19.94 -33.93 -5.54
C ARG A 513 20.76 -33.44 -4.37
N SER A 514 21.78 -34.21 -3.97
CA SER A 514 22.80 -33.73 -3.02
C SER A 514 23.66 -32.63 -3.68
N PHE A 515 24.16 -31.68 -2.88
CA PHE A 515 24.89 -30.50 -3.38
C PHE A 515 26.12 -30.86 -4.25
N GLY A 516 26.79 -31.97 -3.95
CA GLY A 516 27.93 -32.49 -4.74
C GLY A 516 27.56 -33.11 -6.08
N ASN A 517 26.26 -33.32 -6.35
CA ASN A 517 25.73 -33.91 -7.58
C ASN A 517 24.97 -32.88 -8.45
N LEU A 518 25.14 -31.58 -8.18
CA LEU A 518 24.64 -30.51 -9.03
C LEU A 518 25.60 -30.34 -10.22
N ASP A 519 25.06 -30.16 -11.44
CA ASP A 519 25.88 -29.82 -12.60
C ASP A 519 26.52 -28.42 -12.44
N GLU A 520 27.60 -28.15 -13.18
CA GLU A 520 28.41 -26.93 -13.01
C GLU A 520 27.60 -25.62 -13.11
N ASN A 521 26.56 -25.59 -13.96
CA ASN A 521 25.70 -24.41 -14.13
C ASN A 521 24.69 -24.28 -12.97
N SER A 522 24.11 -25.41 -12.54
CA SER A 522 23.24 -25.47 -11.35
C SER A 522 23.97 -25.13 -10.04
N GLY A 523 25.25 -25.51 -9.92
CA GLY A 523 26.11 -25.16 -8.79
C GLY A 523 26.41 -23.66 -8.69
N ARG A 524 26.52 -22.95 -9.82
CA ARG A 524 26.66 -21.48 -9.85
C ARG A 524 25.41 -20.75 -9.38
N CYS A 525 24.22 -21.29 -9.67
CA CYS A 525 22.96 -20.70 -9.23
C CYS A 525 22.78 -20.84 -7.70
N CYS A 526 23.14 -21.99 -7.12
CA CYS A 526 23.00 -22.24 -5.68
C CYS A 526 24.10 -21.58 -4.81
N SER A 527 25.28 -21.31 -5.37
CA SER A 527 26.40 -20.68 -4.65
C SER A 527 26.28 -19.15 -4.54
N ALA A 528 25.41 -18.50 -5.32
CA ALA A 528 25.17 -17.05 -5.23
C ALA A 528 24.35 -16.63 -3.99
N THR A 529 23.84 -17.60 -3.22
CA THR A 529 23.06 -17.40 -1.99
C THR A 529 23.76 -17.93 -0.72
N ALA A 530 25.05 -18.28 -0.81
CA ALA A 530 25.87 -18.73 0.32
C ALA A 530 26.76 -17.61 0.86
#